data_AF-A0A6I3N7Y2-F1
#
_entry.id   AF-A0A6I3N7Y2-F1
#
_cell.length_a   1.000
_cell.length_b   1.000
_cell.length_c   1.000
_cell.angle_alpha   90.00
_cell.angle_beta   90.00
_cell.angle_gamma   90.00
#
_symmetry.space_group_name_H-M   'P 1'
#
loop_
_entity.id
_entity.type
_entity.pdbx_description
1 polymer ?
#
loop_
_entity_poly.entity_id
_entity_poly.type
_entity_poly.pdbx_seq_one_letter_code
_entity_poly.pdbx_strand_id
1 'polypeptide(L)'
;MKKLTLLCLAGMLFSAVASAQVPALSDLKTEPVTVTTGYSLKFHSNILNEDRTVMIALPEGYEKSTKKYPVLYMLDAQWNFNHTAQNLGWLSNSDIKSIPQTIVVGLATGGDRREHDLTPTPGNGHKGGGADSLYRFIKEELMPFVEKNYRTYNYRILGGVSYGGLFVMNAFVKDPLYFNAYLSLSPSMWWENNIMLDKTKELLTKSPEFPTRLYLTMANEGLSMGVDSLDALLKKYAPKNFAWKFDKHPDEVHNTIHFKGIWDGMKFLLADWHYPFIDFGTKEKPFSVPNTTGSASGTPKAVKLPATVIAGCTGVYLDSFGRLLSLTKADNTLQLSNEQLPPLSLYPEASGKFFLPINTALEELHLKNALIRFDFTKNDSLIVTTNGKIEFTAKKLTHLPLVALSDKVLQEFVGAYTSSVPNNNFRIEKKEHSLLLFVDTTPFTLYPMSANKLFVFVKGTGLDLEFLKDASTNTTKINVAKDGKVMMEAKKTN
;
A
#
# COMPACT_ATOMS: atom_id res chain seq x y z
N MET A 1 -3.57 -1.19 -110.34
CA MET A 1 -4.27 -2.43 -109.95
C MET A 1 -3.30 -3.35 -109.22
N LYS A 2 -3.70 -3.81 -108.02
CA LYS A 2 -3.36 -5.09 -107.36
C LYS A 2 -1.96 -5.33 -106.73
N LYS A 3 -2.06 -5.81 -105.47
CA LYS A 3 -1.18 -6.69 -104.66
C LYS A 3 -0.03 -6.01 -103.89
N LEU A 4 -0.11 -5.88 -102.56
CA LEU A 4 0.00 -6.89 -101.48
C LEU A 4 1.42 -7.47 -101.36
N THR A 5 2.20 -7.02 -100.39
CA THR A 5 3.06 -7.92 -99.59
C THR A 5 3.30 -7.34 -98.20
N LEU A 6 3.10 -8.23 -97.24
CA LEU A 6 3.20 -8.14 -95.79
C LEU A 6 4.65 -7.91 -95.33
N LEU A 7 4.87 -7.12 -94.28
CA LEU A 7 5.94 -7.44 -93.31
C LEU A 7 5.52 -6.98 -91.92
N CYS A 8 5.23 -7.97 -91.06
CA CYS A 8 5.11 -7.82 -89.63
C CYS A 8 6.44 -7.37 -89.04
N LEU A 9 6.45 -6.36 -88.17
CA LEU A 9 7.43 -6.30 -87.08
C LEU A 9 6.70 -5.91 -85.79
N ALA A 10 6.80 -6.82 -84.82
CA ALA A 10 6.11 -6.82 -83.55
C ALA A 10 6.50 -5.60 -82.69
N GLY A 11 5.50 -4.80 -82.31
CA GLY A 11 5.62 -3.92 -81.16
C GLY A 11 5.53 -4.73 -79.87
N MET A 12 6.66 -5.18 -79.33
CA MET A 12 6.72 -5.67 -77.96
C MET A 12 6.63 -4.47 -77.01
N LEU A 13 5.42 -4.20 -76.52
CA LEU A 13 5.22 -3.47 -75.27
C LEU A 13 5.70 -4.37 -74.12
N PHE A 14 6.99 -4.31 -73.81
CA PHE A 14 7.47 -4.77 -72.51
C PHE A 14 7.05 -3.73 -71.47
N SER A 15 5.93 -3.98 -70.79
CA SER A 15 5.66 -3.38 -69.49
C SER A 15 6.77 -3.84 -68.54
N ALA A 16 7.79 -3.00 -68.38
CA ALA A 16 8.80 -3.17 -67.35
C ALA A 16 8.12 -2.97 -66.00
N VAL A 17 7.66 -4.09 -65.42
CA VAL A 17 7.30 -4.13 -64.00
C VAL A 17 8.61 -3.91 -63.26
N ALA A 18 8.87 -2.67 -62.84
CA ALA A 18 9.97 -2.37 -61.93
C ALA A 18 9.68 -3.13 -60.64
N SER A 19 10.28 -4.31 -60.50
CA SER A 19 10.33 -5.02 -59.23
C SER A 19 11.09 -4.13 -58.28
N ALA A 20 10.39 -3.39 -57.42
CA ALA A 20 11.02 -2.62 -56.35
C ALA A 20 11.90 -3.59 -55.56
N GLN A 21 13.21 -3.43 -55.71
CA GLN A 21 14.19 -4.31 -55.10
C GLN A 21 14.13 -4.07 -53.59
N VAL A 22 13.81 -5.12 -52.83
CA VAL A 22 13.71 -5.02 -51.37
C VAL A 22 15.09 -4.59 -50.83
N PRO A 23 15.18 -3.53 -50.01
CA PRO A 23 16.45 -3.02 -49.52
C PRO A 23 17.17 -4.08 -48.68
N ALA A 24 18.50 -4.15 -48.80
CA ALA A 24 19.31 -5.06 -48.00
C ALA A 24 19.47 -4.51 -46.58
N LEU A 25 19.69 -5.38 -45.59
CA LEU A 25 19.92 -4.98 -44.20
C LEU A 25 21.13 -4.03 -44.07
N SER A 26 22.13 -4.17 -44.94
CA SER A 26 23.29 -3.27 -45.04
C SER A 26 22.92 -1.83 -45.41
N ASP A 27 21.77 -1.66 -46.08
CA ASP A 27 21.28 -0.36 -46.55
C ASP A 27 20.47 0.35 -45.45
N LEU A 28 20.21 -0.34 -44.33
CA LEU A 28 19.43 0.15 -43.21
C LEU A 28 20.34 0.50 -42.04
N LYS A 29 20.17 1.71 -41.51
CA LYS A 29 20.81 2.12 -40.26
C LYS A 29 20.11 1.41 -39.10
N THR A 30 20.85 0.58 -38.37
CA THR A 30 20.33 -0.06 -37.15
C THR A 30 20.51 0.87 -35.95
N GLU A 31 19.47 1.00 -35.13
CA GLU A 31 19.56 1.63 -33.81
C GLU A 31 19.35 0.57 -32.72
N PRO A 32 20.14 0.60 -31.63
CA PRO A 32 20.00 -0.37 -30.56
C PRO A 32 18.66 -0.19 -29.83
N VAL A 33 17.90 -1.27 -29.69
CA VAL A 33 16.70 -1.28 -28.86
C VAL A 33 17.12 -1.44 -27.40
N THR A 34 17.01 -0.38 -26.60
CA THR A 34 17.29 -0.41 -25.16
C THR A 34 16.00 -0.62 -24.37
N VAL A 35 15.96 -1.68 -23.56
CA VAL A 35 14.85 -1.97 -22.64
C VAL A 35 15.31 -1.71 -21.22
N THR A 36 15.00 -0.52 -20.69
CA THR A 36 15.29 -0.18 -19.28
C THR A 36 14.07 -0.51 -18.42
N THR A 37 14.15 -1.61 -17.67
CA THR A 37 13.07 -2.07 -16.79
C THR A 37 13.15 -1.47 -15.38
N GLY A 38 14.35 -1.10 -14.93
CA GLY A 38 14.62 -0.61 -13.58
C GLY A 38 16.12 -0.45 -13.33
N TYR A 39 16.53 -0.35 -12.06
CA TYR A 39 17.93 -0.26 -11.64
C TYR A 39 18.25 -1.23 -10.50
N SER A 40 19.53 -1.56 -10.32
CA SER A 40 20.01 -2.40 -9.23
C SER A 40 20.88 -1.62 -8.25
N LEU A 41 20.77 -1.94 -6.97
CA LEU A 41 21.61 -1.42 -5.90
C LEU A 41 22.18 -2.55 -5.03
N LYS A 42 23.30 -2.27 -4.37
CA LYS A 42 23.86 -3.10 -3.31
C LYS A 42 23.34 -2.58 -1.97
N PHE A 43 22.68 -3.44 -1.21
CA PHE A 43 22.14 -3.15 0.11
C PHE A 43 22.91 -3.95 1.15
N HIS A 44 23.63 -3.28 2.04
CA HIS A 44 24.29 -3.96 3.14
C HIS A 44 23.27 -4.32 4.24
N SER A 45 23.10 -5.61 4.51
CA SER A 45 22.23 -6.10 5.59
C SER A 45 23.04 -6.34 6.85
N ASN A 46 22.64 -5.75 7.97
CA ASN A 46 23.25 -6.04 9.27
C ASN A 46 22.76 -7.38 9.82
N ILE A 47 21.51 -7.76 9.52
CA ILE A 47 20.92 -9.04 9.95
C ILE A 47 21.64 -10.22 9.30
N LEU A 48 21.99 -10.10 8.02
CA LEU A 48 22.68 -11.13 7.26
C LEU A 48 24.20 -10.94 7.27
N ASN A 49 24.67 -9.77 7.70
CA ASN A 49 26.07 -9.33 7.68
C ASN A 49 26.72 -9.48 6.29
N GLU A 50 26.01 -9.03 5.25
CA GLU A 50 26.47 -9.13 3.87
C GLU A 50 25.73 -8.17 2.92
N ASP A 51 26.30 -7.95 1.74
CA ASP A 51 25.67 -7.16 0.69
C ASP A 51 24.68 -7.99 -0.14
N ARG A 52 23.44 -7.54 -0.18
CA ARG A 52 22.37 -8.09 -1.01
C ARG A 52 22.14 -7.24 -2.25
N THR A 53 21.89 -7.89 -3.38
CA THR A 53 21.53 -7.17 -4.61
C THR A 53 20.02 -6.99 -4.66
N VAL A 54 19.58 -5.75 -4.70
CA VAL A 54 18.17 -5.36 -4.78
C VAL A 54 17.94 -4.67 -6.12
N MET A 55 16.88 -5.05 -6.82
CA MET A 55 16.48 -4.48 -8.10
C MET A 55 15.15 -3.76 -7.92
N ILE A 56 15.00 -2.57 -8.51
CA ILE A 56 13.81 -1.73 -8.32
C ILE A 56 13.29 -1.30 -9.69
N ALA A 57 12.02 -1.61 -9.97
CA ALA A 57 11.27 -1.09 -11.10
C ALA A 57 10.15 -0.19 -10.58
N LEU A 58 10.12 1.04 -11.08
CA LEU A 58 9.10 2.03 -10.76
C LEU A 58 8.06 2.07 -11.89
N PRO A 59 6.77 2.24 -11.56
CA PRO A 59 5.75 2.35 -12.59
C PRO A 59 5.97 3.52 -13.55
N GLU A 60 5.43 3.39 -14.76
CA GLU A 60 5.44 4.48 -15.74
C GLU A 60 4.81 5.76 -15.15
N GLY A 61 5.47 6.90 -15.35
CA GLY A 61 5.01 8.18 -14.84
C GLY A 61 5.26 8.42 -13.36
N TYR A 62 5.97 7.52 -12.66
CA TYR A 62 6.31 7.66 -11.23
C TYR A 62 6.87 9.05 -10.93
N GLU A 63 7.93 9.49 -11.61
CA GLU A 63 8.58 10.79 -11.37
C GLU A 63 7.70 12.02 -11.65
N LYS A 64 6.64 11.86 -12.43
CA LYS A 64 5.72 12.94 -12.81
C LYS A 64 4.49 12.99 -11.90
N SER A 65 4.44 12.16 -10.86
CA SER A 65 3.26 11.97 -10.02
C SER A 65 3.60 11.85 -8.55
N THR A 66 2.70 12.34 -7.70
CA THR A 66 2.72 12.15 -6.25
C THR A 66 1.99 10.87 -5.79
N LYS A 67 1.47 10.06 -6.74
CA LYS A 67 0.82 8.78 -6.45
C LYS A 67 1.74 7.84 -5.67
N LYS A 68 1.12 7.05 -4.80
CA LYS A 68 1.73 5.92 -4.09
C LYS A 68 1.33 4.61 -4.78
N TYR A 69 2.05 3.54 -4.52
CA TYR A 69 1.89 2.27 -5.23
C TYR A 69 1.99 1.06 -4.29
N PRO A 70 1.23 -0.03 -4.53
CA PRO A 70 1.51 -1.31 -3.90
C PRO A 70 2.92 -1.80 -4.28
N VAL A 71 3.48 -2.69 -3.47
CA VAL A 71 4.84 -3.19 -3.66
C VAL A 71 4.85 -4.71 -3.73
N LEU A 72 5.39 -5.23 -4.84
CA LEU A 72 5.72 -6.64 -4.99
C LEU A 72 7.20 -6.87 -4.65
N TYR A 73 7.45 -7.63 -3.59
CA TYR A 73 8.77 -8.14 -3.24
C TYR A 73 8.97 -9.50 -3.91
N MET A 74 9.75 -9.54 -4.99
CA MET A 74 9.95 -10.73 -5.80
C MET A 74 11.30 -11.38 -5.51
N LEU A 75 11.29 -12.63 -5.06
CA LEU A 75 12.49 -13.44 -4.85
C LEU A 75 13.06 -13.94 -6.18
N ASP A 76 14.30 -14.44 -6.14
CA ASP A 76 15.05 -14.87 -7.31
C ASP A 76 15.10 -13.81 -8.43
N ALA A 77 15.27 -12.54 -8.04
CA ALA A 77 15.21 -11.40 -8.96
C ALA A 77 16.18 -11.50 -10.14
N GLN A 78 17.32 -12.19 -9.98
CA GLN A 78 18.28 -12.46 -11.05
C GLN A 78 17.65 -13.18 -12.26
N TRP A 79 16.58 -13.94 -12.04
CA TRP A 79 15.81 -14.63 -13.09
C TRP A 79 14.43 -14.01 -13.30
N ASN A 80 13.84 -13.44 -12.24
CA ASN A 80 12.44 -13.05 -12.24
C ASN A 80 12.18 -11.57 -12.51
N PHE A 81 13.13 -10.68 -12.22
CA PHE A 81 12.86 -9.24 -12.13
C PHE A 81 12.32 -8.64 -13.43
N ASN A 82 13.01 -8.88 -14.55
CA ASN A 82 12.68 -8.23 -15.83
C ASN A 82 11.28 -8.61 -16.31
N HIS A 83 10.96 -9.90 -16.34
CA HIS A 83 9.65 -10.33 -16.80
C HIS A 83 8.54 -10.03 -15.78
N THR A 84 8.86 -9.96 -14.48
CA THR A 84 7.91 -9.48 -13.47
C THR A 84 7.53 -8.04 -13.78
N ALA A 85 8.51 -7.14 -13.85
CA ALA A 85 8.24 -5.72 -14.09
C ALA A 85 7.56 -5.46 -15.44
N GLN A 86 7.91 -6.20 -16.50
CA GLN A 86 7.23 -6.10 -17.80
C GLN A 86 5.78 -6.62 -17.74
N ASN A 87 5.51 -7.75 -17.07
CA ASN A 87 4.16 -8.25 -16.87
C ASN A 87 3.29 -7.22 -16.15
N LEU A 88 3.79 -6.69 -15.03
CA LEU A 88 3.05 -5.74 -14.21
C LEU A 88 2.87 -4.41 -14.96
N GLY A 89 3.89 -3.92 -15.66
CA GLY A 89 3.82 -2.73 -16.50
C GLY A 89 2.76 -2.86 -17.59
N TRP A 90 2.70 -4.01 -18.27
CA TRP A 90 1.68 -4.28 -19.28
C TRP A 90 0.27 -4.35 -18.68
N LEU A 91 0.06 -5.16 -17.63
CA LEU A 91 -1.23 -5.33 -16.99
C LEU A 91 -1.79 -4.02 -16.39
N SER A 92 -0.92 -3.09 -16.02
CA SER A 92 -1.27 -1.80 -15.42
C SER A 92 -1.26 -0.61 -16.39
N ASN A 93 -1.02 -0.85 -17.69
CA ASN A 93 -0.97 0.23 -18.67
C ASN A 93 -2.33 0.96 -18.79
N SER A 94 -2.31 2.16 -19.36
CA SER A 94 -3.47 3.05 -19.44
C SER A 94 -4.66 2.47 -20.22
N ASP A 95 -4.44 1.49 -21.09
CA ASP A 95 -5.47 0.95 -21.97
C ASP A 95 -6.10 -0.32 -21.38
N ILE A 96 -5.33 -1.10 -20.62
CA ILE A 96 -5.73 -2.39 -20.05
C ILE A 96 -6.27 -2.21 -18.63
N LYS A 97 -5.53 -1.52 -17.75
CA LYS A 97 -5.88 -1.28 -16.34
C LYS A 97 -6.41 -2.53 -15.60
N SER A 98 -5.84 -3.71 -15.89
CA SER A 98 -6.26 -4.97 -15.29
C SER A 98 -5.80 -5.10 -13.84
N ILE A 99 -4.70 -4.44 -13.48
CA ILE A 99 -4.18 -4.30 -12.11
C ILE A 99 -3.72 -2.84 -11.90
N PRO A 100 -3.62 -2.35 -10.64
CA PRO A 100 -2.95 -1.09 -10.35
C PRO A 100 -1.47 -1.11 -10.74
N GLN A 101 -0.94 0.05 -11.09
CA GLN A 101 0.51 0.25 -11.19
C GLN A 101 1.19 -0.16 -9.88
N THR A 102 2.28 -0.94 -9.96
CA THR A 102 2.90 -1.61 -8.81
C THR A 102 4.42 -1.42 -8.85
N ILE A 103 5.05 -1.06 -7.74
CA ILE A 103 6.50 -1.05 -7.62
C ILE A 103 6.98 -2.50 -7.49
N VAL A 104 8.00 -2.88 -8.26
CA VAL A 104 8.65 -4.19 -8.13
C VAL A 104 9.98 -4.02 -7.43
N VAL A 105 10.12 -4.68 -6.29
CA VAL A 105 11.37 -4.81 -5.54
C VAL A 105 11.85 -6.26 -5.67
N GLY A 106 12.81 -6.48 -6.54
CA GLY A 106 13.45 -7.78 -6.70
C GLY A 106 14.58 -7.98 -5.69
N LEU A 107 14.60 -9.12 -5.00
CA LEU A 107 15.73 -9.55 -4.19
C LEU A 107 16.47 -10.71 -4.88
N ALA A 108 17.74 -10.50 -5.21
CA ALA A 108 18.57 -11.56 -5.75
C ALA A 108 18.90 -12.59 -4.66
N THR A 109 18.46 -13.83 -4.88
CA THR A 109 18.61 -14.96 -3.94
C THR A 109 19.20 -16.19 -4.62
N GLY A 110 19.66 -16.07 -5.86
CA GLY A 110 20.26 -17.15 -6.64
C GLY A 110 21.67 -17.58 -6.20
N GLY A 111 22.23 -18.54 -6.94
CA GLY A 111 23.57 -19.08 -6.69
C GLY A 111 23.62 -20.08 -5.52
N ASP A 112 24.81 -20.31 -4.98
CA ASP A 112 25.09 -21.37 -4.00
C ASP A 112 24.31 -21.20 -2.68
N ARG A 113 23.91 -19.97 -2.35
CA ARG A 113 23.14 -19.66 -1.14
C ARG A 113 21.63 -19.78 -1.32
N ARG A 114 21.13 -20.03 -2.54
CA ARG A 114 19.69 -20.05 -2.81
C ARG A 114 18.94 -21.07 -1.96
N GLU A 115 19.47 -22.29 -1.88
CA GLU A 115 18.86 -23.34 -1.06
C GLU A 115 18.89 -22.96 0.42
N HIS A 116 20.03 -22.48 0.92
CA HIS A 116 20.15 -21.97 2.29
C HIS A 116 19.11 -20.89 2.58
N ASP A 117 19.13 -19.79 1.82
CA ASP A 117 18.36 -18.58 2.12
C ASP A 117 16.85 -18.76 1.90
N LEU A 118 16.41 -19.70 1.06
CA LEU A 118 14.99 -19.87 0.71
C LEU A 118 14.30 -21.07 1.37
N THR A 119 15.02 -21.91 2.11
CA THR A 119 14.42 -23.09 2.78
C THR A 119 14.37 -22.91 4.30
N PRO A 120 13.26 -23.35 4.95
CA PRO A 120 13.01 -23.06 6.36
C PRO A 120 13.89 -23.85 7.33
N THR A 121 14.49 -24.94 6.86
CA THR A 121 15.27 -25.88 7.67
C THR A 121 16.45 -26.39 6.85
N PRO A 122 17.50 -26.94 7.48
CA PRO A 122 18.63 -27.54 6.78
C PRO A 122 18.23 -28.60 5.75
N GLY A 123 17.10 -29.28 5.94
CA GLY A 123 16.64 -30.39 5.10
C GLY A 123 17.46 -31.68 5.31
N ASN A 124 16.94 -32.82 4.86
CA ASN A 124 17.63 -34.11 4.99
C ASN A 124 18.83 -34.19 4.03
N GLY A 125 20.01 -33.77 4.48
CA GLY A 125 21.24 -33.81 3.69
C GLY A 125 21.47 -32.59 2.79
N HIS A 126 20.74 -31.49 3.01
CA HIS A 126 20.84 -30.26 2.23
C HIS A 126 21.54 -29.13 3.02
N LYS A 127 21.86 -28.02 2.34
CA LYS A 127 22.47 -26.82 2.95
C LYS A 127 21.41 -25.75 3.25
N GLY A 128 20.21 -26.15 3.69
CA GLY A 128 19.08 -25.25 3.92
C GLY A 128 19.14 -24.45 5.24
N GLY A 129 18.05 -23.76 5.59
CA GLY A 129 17.79 -23.27 6.95
C GLY A 129 17.98 -21.77 7.20
N GLY A 130 18.25 -20.99 6.17
CA GLY A 130 18.45 -19.55 6.22
C GLY A 130 17.19 -18.69 6.05
N ALA A 131 16.03 -19.29 5.77
CA ALA A 131 14.82 -18.54 5.45
C ALA A 131 14.38 -17.56 6.54
N ASP A 132 14.58 -17.89 7.82
CA ASP A 132 14.18 -17.01 8.92
C ASP A 132 15.04 -15.75 8.98
N SER A 133 16.34 -15.88 8.77
CA SER A 133 17.25 -14.72 8.72
C SER A 133 16.95 -13.85 7.50
N LEU A 134 16.71 -14.45 6.33
CA LEU A 134 16.33 -13.70 5.13
C LEU A 134 14.97 -13.01 5.31
N TYR A 135 14.01 -13.68 5.95
CA TYR A 135 12.70 -13.10 6.25
C TYR A 135 12.82 -11.87 7.17
N ARG A 136 13.64 -11.97 8.22
CA ARG A 136 13.93 -10.84 9.10
C ARG A 136 14.60 -9.68 8.35
N PHE A 137 15.57 -9.95 7.49
CA PHE A 137 16.15 -8.92 6.61
C PHE A 137 15.09 -8.22 5.75
N ILE A 138 14.22 -8.96 5.08
CA ILE A 138 13.17 -8.39 4.24
C ILE A 138 12.26 -7.47 5.08
N LYS A 139 11.85 -7.95 6.25
CA LYS A 139 10.90 -7.31 7.17
C LYS A 139 11.48 -6.09 7.91
N GLU A 140 12.68 -6.21 8.45
CA GLU A 140 13.27 -5.26 9.39
C GLU A 140 14.22 -4.26 8.72
N GLU A 141 14.76 -4.57 7.53
CA GLU A 141 15.73 -3.71 6.84
C GLU A 141 15.26 -3.27 5.45
N LEU A 142 14.93 -4.23 4.57
CA LEU A 142 14.62 -3.91 3.17
C LEU A 142 13.29 -3.15 3.01
N MET A 143 12.22 -3.60 3.65
CA MET A 143 10.91 -2.93 3.58
C MET A 143 10.94 -1.50 4.13
N PRO A 144 11.48 -1.24 5.34
CA PRO A 144 11.61 0.12 5.85
C PRO A 144 12.43 1.03 4.92
N PHE A 145 13.49 0.51 4.30
CA PHE A 145 14.24 1.26 3.29
C PHE A 145 13.36 1.62 2.08
N VAL A 146 12.60 0.66 1.54
CA VAL A 146 11.72 0.92 0.39
C VAL A 146 10.64 1.94 0.75
N GLU A 147 9.99 1.79 1.90
CA GLU A 147 8.91 2.68 2.35
C GLU A 147 9.39 4.10 2.65
N LYS A 148 10.65 4.25 3.07
CA LYS A 148 11.26 5.56 3.30
C LYS A 148 11.64 6.28 2.01
N ASN A 149 12.06 5.54 0.98
CA ASN A 149 12.65 6.12 -0.23
C ASN A 149 11.69 6.14 -1.43
N TYR A 150 10.60 5.39 -1.39
CA TYR A 150 9.61 5.32 -2.46
C TYR A 150 8.19 5.61 -1.97
N ARG A 151 7.34 6.10 -2.88
CA ARG A 151 5.93 6.38 -2.62
C ARG A 151 5.15 5.07 -2.62
N THR A 152 5.08 4.42 -1.46
CA THR A 152 4.42 3.13 -1.31
C THR A 152 3.09 3.24 -0.54
N TYR A 153 2.17 2.34 -0.85
CA TYR A 153 1.06 2.00 0.05
C TYR A 153 1.51 0.92 1.03
N ASN A 154 0.82 0.79 2.16
CA ASN A 154 0.95 -0.38 3.04
C ASN A 154 0.22 -1.61 2.45
N TYR A 155 0.53 -1.91 1.19
CA TYR A 155 0.05 -3.09 0.48
C TYR A 155 1.24 -3.85 -0.10
N ARG A 156 1.70 -4.83 0.67
CA ARG A 156 2.91 -5.61 0.44
C ARG A 156 2.52 -6.98 -0.10
N ILE A 157 3.16 -7.38 -1.19
CA ILE A 157 2.99 -8.68 -1.82
C ILE A 157 4.35 -9.39 -1.76
N LEU A 158 4.40 -10.62 -1.27
CA LEU A 158 5.62 -11.45 -1.35
C LEU A 158 5.45 -12.47 -2.48
N GLY A 159 6.41 -12.54 -3.39
CA GLY A 159 6.39 -13.46 -4.52
C GLY A 159 7.64 -14.29 -4.66
N GLY A 160 7.47 -15.54 -5.07
CA GLY A 160 8.59 -16.46 -5.31
C GLY A 160 8.17 -17.74 -6.03
N VAL A 161 9.15 -18.40 -6.65
CA VAL A 161 8.95 -19.62 -7.43
C VAL A 161 9.78 -20.76 -6.85
N SER A 162 9.28 -22.00 -6.84
CA SER A 162 10.02 -23.17 -6.38
C SER A 162 10.43 -23.05 -4.89
N TYR A 163 11.72 -23.07 -4.55
CA TYR A 163 12.20 -22.68 -3.21
C TYR A 163 11.76 -21.27 -2.79
N GLY A 164 11.67 -20.32 -3.72
CA GLY A 164 11.08 -19.01 -3.42
C GLY A 164 9.60 -19.12 -3.06
N GLY A 165 8.85 -20.02 -3.70
CA GLY A 165 7.46 -20.30 -3.34
C GLY A 165 7.34 -20.96 -1.97
N LEU A 166 8.28 -21.86 -1.64
CA LEU A 166 8.40 -22.45 -0.30
C LEU A 166 8.70 -21.38 0.76
N PHE A 167 9.60 -20.44 0.47
CA PHE A 167 9.88 -19.29 1.33
C PHE A 167 8.64 -18.44 1.54
N VAL A 168 7.86 -18.16 0.48
CA VAL A 168 6.59 -17.43 0.57
C VAL A 168 5.64 -18.16 1.52
N MET A 169 5.56 -19.49 1.44
CA MET A 169 4.76 -20.29 2.38
C MET A 169 5.32 -20.26 3.81
N ASN A 170 6.65 -20.27 4.00
CA ASN A 170 7.27 -20.08 5.32
C ASN A 170 6.89 -18.73 5.94
N ALA A 171 6.93 -17.65 5.17
CA ALA A 171 6.49 -16.33 5.60
C ALA A 171 4.98 -16.31 5.93
N PHE A 172 4.16 -16.95 5.09
CA PHE A 172 2.71 -17.06 5.31
C PHE A 172 2.37 -17.79 6.61
N VAL A 173 2.99 -18.94 6.91
CA VAL A 173 2.66 -19.68 8.15
C VAL A 173 3.17 -19.00 9.41
N LYS A 174 4.21 -18.18 9.31
CA LYS A 174 4.80 -17.44 10.44
C LYS A 174 4.00 -16.19 10.77
N ASP A 175 3.78 -15.34 9.77
CA ASP A 175 3.15 -14.04 9.93
C ASP A 175 2.12 -13.81 8.79
N PRO A 176 0.97 -14.52 8.79
CA PRO A 176 0.01 -14.54 7.66
C PRO A 176 -0.64 -13.19 7.31
N LEU A 177 -0.52 -12.21 8.21
CA LEU A 177 -1.09 -10.86 8.06
C LEU A 177 -0.03 -9.78 7.85
N TYR A 178 1.26 -10.12 7.87
CA TYR A 178 2.32 -9.13 7.68
C TYR A 178 2.43 -8.66 6.24
N PHE A 179 2.20 -9.57 5.30
CA PHE A 179 1.92 -9.23 3.91
C PHE A 179 0.41 -9.26 3.67
N ASN A 180 -0.03 -8.42 2.75
CA ASN A 180 -1.42 -8.33 2.35
C ASN A 180 -1.77 -9.46 1.35
N ALA A 181 -0.77 -9.97 0.64
CA ALA A 181 -0.93 -11.00 -0.37
C ALA A 181 0.36 -11.81 -0.57
N TYR A 182 0.19 -13.08 -0.95
CA TYR A 182 1.26 -14.05 -1.15
C TYR A 182 1.12 -14.67 -2.55
N LEU A 183 2.18 -14.58 -3.35
CA LEU A 183 2.30 -15.15 -4.69
C LEU A 183 3.27 -16.34 -4.63
N SER A 184 2.76 -17.53 -4.40
CA SER A 184 3.56 -18.75 -4.23
C SER A 184 3.45 -19.64 -5.45
N LEU A 185 4.47 -19.61 -6.31
CA LEU A 185 4.43 -20.27 -7.62
C LEU A 185 5.18 -21.60 -7.60
N SER A 186 4.50 -22.69 -7.91
CA SER A 186 5.05 -24.06 -7.82
C SER A 186 5.90 -24.26 -6.54
N PRO A 187 5.36 -24.02 -5.33
CA PRO A 187 6.16 -24.11 -4.11
C PRO A 187 6.66 -25.52 -3.87
N SER A 188 7.93 -25.66 -3.47
CA SER A 188 8.56 -26.95 -3.14
C SER A 188 8.08 -27.51 -1.80
N MET A 189 6.78 -27.78 -1.67
CA MET A 189 6.15 -28.22 -0.41
C MET A 189 6.59 -29.61 0.03
N TRP A 190 7.30 -30.37 -0.82
CA TRP A 190 7.94 -31.64 -0.48
C TRP A 190 9.11 -31.54 0.49
N TRP A 191 9.66 -30.34 0.68
CA TRP A 191 10.83 -30.09 1.51
C TRP A 191 10.69 -30.72 2.90
N GLU A 192 11.74 -31.43 3.33
CA GLU A 192 11.85 -32.09 4.64
C GLU A 192 10.56 -32.83 5.05
N ASN A 193 10.20 -33.86 4.27
CA ASN A 193 9.01 -34.69 4.52
C ASN A 193 7.70 -33.88 4.60
N ASN A 194 7.61 -32.82 3.81
CA ASN A 194 6.48 -31.90 3.77
C ASN A 194 6.25 -31.07 5.05
N ILE A 195 7.29 -30.68 5.78
CA ILE A 195 7.19 -29.89 7.01
C ILE A 195 6.26 -28.66 6.89
N MET A 196 6.22 -28.03 5.72
CA MET A 196 5.38 -26.86 5.48
C MET A 196 3.88 -27.17 5.39
N LEU A 197 3.48 -28.39 5.04
CA LEU A 197 2.09 -28.83 5.16
C LEU A 197 1.66 -28.91 6.61
N ASP A 198 2.52 -29.45 7.49
CA ASP A 198 2.24 -29.56 8.93
C ASP A 198 2.14 -28.18 9.58
N LYS A 199 3.07 -27.28 9.28
CA LYS A 199 3.03 -25.89 9.76
C LYS A 199 1.78 -25.15 9.26
N THR A 200 1.38 -25.36 8.01
CA THR A 200 0.15 -24.77 7.47
C THR A 200 -1.07 -25.30 8.20
N LYS A 201 -1.15 -26.61 8.43
CA LYS A 201 -2.23 -27.23 9.20
C LYS A 201 -2.31 -26.68 10.63
N GLU A 202 -1.17 -26.50 11.29
CA GLU A 202 -1.09 -25.88 12.62
C GLU A 202 -1.67 -24.46 12.61
N LEU A 203 -1.26 -23.62 11.66
CA LEU A 203 -1.79 -22.27 11.50
C LEU A 203 -3.31 -22.27 11.32
N LEU A 204 -3.81 -23.07 10.37
CA LEU A 204 -5.23 -23.15 10.03
C LEU A 204 -6.08 -23.71 11.18
N THR A 205 -5.50 -24.53 12.05
CA THR A 205 -6.18 -25.04 13.25
C THR A 205 -6.29 -23.97 14.33
N LYS A 206 -5.28 -23.09 14.45
CA LYS A 206 -5.20 -22.09 15.51
C LYS A 206 -5.95 -20.81 15.21
N SER A 207 -6.11 -20.45 13.94
CA SER A 207 -6.72 -19.16 13.58
C SER A 207 -7.88 -19.35 12.61
N PRO A 208 -9.10 -18.95 13.00
CA PRO A 208 -10.30 -19.18 12.19
C PRO A 208 -10.51 -18.15 11.08
N GLU A 209 -9.70 -17.08 11.04
CA GLU A 209 -9.85 -15.96 10.12
C GLU A 209 -8.49 -15.38 9.73
N PHE A 210 -8.29 -15.18 8.42
CA PHE A 210 -7.10 -14.52 7.88
C PHE A 210 -7.50 -13.60 6.74
N PRO A 211 -7.67 -12.29 6.95
CA PRO A 211 -8.07 -11.38 5.90
C PRO A 211 -6.89 -11.06 4.95
N THR A 212 -6.42 -12.09 4.23
CA THR A 212 -5.24 -12.09 3.35
C THR A 212 -5.54 -12.85 2.06
N ARG A 213 -4.62 -12.77 1.09
CA ARG A 213 -4.75 -13.42 -0.21
C ARG A 213 -3.58 -14.35 -0.51
N LEU A 214 -3.86 -15.53 -1.04
CA LEU A 214 -2.83 -16.48 -1.46
C LEU A 214 -3.11 -16.97 -2.88
N TYR A 215 -2.17 -16.76 -3.79
CA TYR A 215 -2.19 -17.40 -5.09
C TYR A 215 -1.19 -18.55 -5.11
N LEU A 216 -1.68 -19.71 -5.53
CA LEU A 216 -0.92 -20.93 -5.75
C LEU A 216 -1.00 -21.28 -7.24
N THR A 217 0.12 -21.72 -7.79
CA THR A 217 0.12 -22.42 -9.08
C THR A 217 0.98 -23.67 -9.01
N MET A 218 0.74 -24.58 -9.95
CA MET A 218 1.60 -25.75 -10.19
C MET A 218 1.67 -26.01 -11.69
N ALA A 219 2.87 -26.24 -12.20
CA ALA A 219 3.08 -26.65 -13.58
C ALA A 219 2.94 -28.17 -13.71
N ASN A 220 3.23 -28.74 -14.88
CA ASN A 220 3.28 -30.19 -15.04
C ASN A 220 4.55 -30.78 -14.43
N GLU A 221 4.56 -30.91 -13.10
CA GLU A 221 5.73 -31.30 -12.28
C GLU A 221 5.51 -32.65 -11.56
N GLY A 222 4.41 -33.34 -11.90
CA GLY A 222 3.93 -34.53 -11.22
C GLY A 222 3.49 -34.26 -9.76
N LEU A 223 3.22 -35.32 -9.00
CA LEU A 223 2.80 -35.25 -7.59
C LEU A 223 3.93 -34.81 -6.63
N SER A 224 5.11 -34.46 -7.17
CA SER A 224 6.32 -34.23 -6.39
C SER A 224 6.31 -32.90 -5.64
N MET A 225 5.51 -31.92 -6.05
CA MET A 225 5.59 -30.56 -5.48
C MET A 225 4.83 -30.37 -4.16
N GLY A 226 3.86 -31.24 -3.84
CA GLY A 226 3.07 -31.18 -2.60
C GLY A 226 2.00 -30.07 -2.56
N VAL A 227 1.78 -29.33 -3.67
CA VAL A 227 0.81 -28.22 -3.75
C VAL A 227 -0.64 -28.71 -3.68
N ASP A 228 -0.93 -29.89 -4.24
CA ASP A 228 -2.25 -30.52 -4.16
C ASP A 228 -2.67 -30.80 -2.70
N SER A 229 -1.74 -31.29 -1.88
CA SER A 229 -1.96 -31.51 -0.46
C SER A 229 -2.18 -30.21 0.30
N LEU A 230 -1.48 -29.14 -0.09
CA LEU A 230 -1.69 -27.81 0.47
C LEU A 230 -3.11 -27.30 0.17
N ASP A 231 -3.56 -27.36 -1.09
CA ASP A 231 -4.91 -26.94 -1.45
C ASP A 231 -5.99 -27.80 -0.77
N ALA A 232 -5.76 -29.10 -0.62
CA ALA A 232 -6.66 -29.97 0.14
C ALA A 232 -6.76 -29.53 1.62
N LEU A 233 -5.66 -29.11 2.25
CA LEU A 233 -5.68 -28.53 3.59
C LEU A 233 -6.46 -27.21 3.63
N LEU A 234 -6.21 -26.29 2.69
CA LEU A 234 -6.91 -25.00 2.64
C LEU A 234 -8.43 -25.20 2.48
N LYS A 235 -8.86 -26.11 1.60
CA LYS A 235 -10.26 -26.48 1.41
C LYS A 235 -10.89 -27.12 2.64
N LYS A 236 -10.14 -27.97 3.36
CA LYS A 236 -10.64 -28.65 4.56
C LYS A 236 -10.95 -27.67 5.69
N TYR A 237 -10.05 -26.70 5.92
CA TYR A 237 -10.20 -25.75 7.02
C TYR A 237 -11.01 -24.50 6.64
N ALA A 238 -10.95 -24.08 5.36
CA ALA A 238 -11.72 -22.97 4.79
C ALA A 238 -11.86 -21.75 5.73
N PRO A 239 -10.74 -21.14 6.17
CA PRO A 239 -10.79 -20.06 7.14
C PRO A 239 -11.54 -18.84 6.58
N LYS A 240 -12.21 -18.11 7.47
CA LYS A 240 -12.98 -16.93 7.07
C LYS A 240 -12.06 -15.82 6.55
N ASN A 241 -12.59 -15.00 5.64
CA ASN A 241 -11.93 -13.83 5.05
C ASN A 241 -10.60 -14.11 4.33
N PHE A 242 -10.25 -15.39 4.12
CA PHE A 242 -9.08 -15.80 3.37
C PHE A 242 -9.46 -16.09 1.92
N ALA A 243 -8.91 -15.32 0.98
CA ALA A 243 -9.12 -15.57 -0.43
C ALA A 243 -7.91 -16.29 -1.01
N TRP A 244 -8.08 -17.54 -1.44
CA TRP A 244 -7.03 -18.26 -2.15
C TRP A 244 -7.50 -18.74 -3.51
N LYS A 245 -6.53 -18.92 -4.40
CA LYS A 245 -6.73 -19.55 -5.70
C LYS A 245 -5.60 -20.51 -5.96
N PHE A 246 -5.92 -21.70 -6.45
CA PHE A 246 -4.95 -22.67 -6.94
C PHE A 246 -5.22 -22.98 -8.40
N ASP A 247 -4.33 -22.51 -9.28
CA ASP A 247 -4.39 -22.80 -10.71
C ASP A 247 -3.36 -23.87 -11.09
N LYS A 248 -3.79 -24.85 -11.89
CA LYS A 248 -2.89 -25.83 -12.49
C LYS A 248 -2.64 -25.47 -13.95
N HIS A 249 -1.39 -25.56 -14.37
CA HIS A 249 -0.97 -25.30 -15.74
C HIS A 249 -0.28 -26.56 -16.29
N PRO A 250 -1.06 -27.58 -16.71
CA PRO A 250 -0.53 -28.86 -17.21
C PRO A 250 0.18 -28.72 -18.57
N ASP A 251 -0.02 -27.59 -19.25
CA ASP A 251 0.63 -27.16 -20.47
C ASP A 251 1.99 -26.50 -20.25
N GLU A 252 2.33 -26.21 -18.99
CA GLU A 252 3.59 -25.56 -18.59
C GLU A 252 4.55 -26.55 -17.93
N VAL A 253 5.85 -26.23 -17.95
CA VAL A 253 6.89 -26.92 -17.18
C VAL A 253 7.40 -26.01 -16.06
N HIS A 254 8.18 -26.56 -15.12
CA HIS A 254 8.64 -25.83 -13.92
C HIS A 254 9.21 -24.43 -14.23
N ASN A 255 10.10 -24.33 -15.20
CA ASN A 255 10.78 -23.06 -15.50
C ASN A 255 9.93 -22.06 -16.29
N THR A 256 8.84 -22.49 -16.95
CA THR A 256 7.96 -21.59 -17.71
C THR A 256 6.87 -20.99 -16.84
N ILE A 257 6.56 -21.61 -15.69
CA ILE A 257 5.53 -21.15 -14.75
C ILE A 257 5.80 -19.78 -14.15
N HIS A 258 7.05 -19.32 -14.16
CA HIS A 258 7.46 -18.03 -13.61
C HIS A 258 6.63 -16.90 -14.22
N PHE A 259 6.64 -16.80 -15.55
CA PHE A 259 5.97 -15.72 -16.27
C PHE A 259 4.44 -15.80 -16.12
N LYS A 260 3.87 -16.97 -16.45
CA LYS A 260 2.42 -17.18 -16.44
C LYS A 260 1.82 -17.11 -15.04
N GLY A 261 2.51 -17.67 -14.06
CA GLY A 261 2.12 -17.62 -12.65
C GLY A 261 2.11 -16.19 -12.09
N ILE A 262 3.09 -15.34 -12.46
CA ILE A 262 3.06 -13.92 -12.12
C ILE A 262 1.86 -13.23 -12.78
N TRP A 263 1.66 -13.45 -14.08
CA TRP A 263 0.55 -12.83 -14.83
C TRP A 263 -0.82 -13.16 -14.24
N ASP A 264 -1.12 -14.44 -14.02
CA ASP A 264 -2.41 -14.89 -13.50
C ASP A 264 -2.55 -14.58 -12.00
N GLY A 265 -1.49 -14.80 -11.23
CA GLY A 265 -1.51 -14.56 -9.80
C GLY A 265 -1.67 -13.09 -9.44
N MET A 266 -0.98 -12.18 -10.11
CA MET A 266 -1.11 -10.76 -9.82
C MET A 266 -2.48 -10.21 -10.17
N LYS A 267 -3.13 -10.69 -11.24
CA LYS A 267 -4.53 -10.36 -11.52
C LYS A 267 -5.45 -10.81 -10.39
N PHE A 268 -5.23 -11.98 -9.79
CA PHE A 268 -6.04 -12.46 -8.66
C PHE A 268 -5.75 -11.70 -7.36
N LEU A 269 -4.47 -11.54 -7.02
CA LEU A 269 -4.07 -10.89 -5.76
C LEU A 269 -4.50 -9.42 -5.74
N LEU A 270 -4.46 -8.76 -6.91
CA LEU A 270 -4.93 -7.39 -7.08
C LEU A 270 -6.34 -7.31 -7.69
N ALA A 271 -7.08 -8.42 -7.78
CA ALA A 271 -8.47 -8.42 -8.24
C ALA A 271 -9.31 -7.60 -7.26
N ASP A 272 -10.05 -6.62 -7.80
CA ASP A 272 -10.81 -5.66 -7.00
C ASP A 272 -9.93 -4.96 -5.95
N TRP A 273 -8.63 -4.84 -6.24
CA TRP A 273 -7.77 -4.00 -5.46
C TRP A 273 -8.03 -2.55 -5.82
N HIS A 274 -8.27 -1.77 -4.79
CA HIS A 274 -8.39 -0.34 -4.82
C HIS A 274 -7.75 0.16 -3.54
N TYR A 275 -6.93 1.20 -3.62
CA TYR A 275 -6.38 1.86 -2.43
C TYR A 275 -6.96 3.25 -2.28
N PRO A 276 -7.46 3.65 -1.11
CA PRO A 276 -7.70 2.83 0.04
C PRO A 276 -8.93 1.94 -0.17
N PHE A 277 -8.72 0.64 -0.06
CA PHE A 277 -9.60 -0.15 0.80
C PHE A 277 -9.71 0.70 2.06
N ILE A 278 -10.85 1.33 2.35
CA ILE A 278 -10.80 2.30 3.44
C ILE A 278 -10.29 1.54 4.67
N ASP A 279 -9.19 2.04 5.18
CA ASP A 279 -8.58 1.51 6.37
C ASP A 279 -7.90 2.73 6.94
N PHE A 280 -8.48 3.30 8.00
CA PHE A 280 -7.75 4.32 8.74
C PHE A 280 -6.72 3.59 9.63
N GLY A 281 -5.74 2.96 8.98
CA GLY A 281 -5.09 1.72 9.39
C GLY A 281 -3.89 1.81 10.32
N THR A 282 -4.04 1.53 11.61
CA THR A 282 -4.85 0.38 12.02
C THR A 282 -4.82 0.20 13.53
N LYS A 283 -5.85 -0.49 14.06
CA LYS A 283 -5.60 -1.85 14.54
C LYS A 283 -6.61 -2.85 13.93
N GLU A 284 -6.43 -3.08 12.62
CA GLU A 284 -6.51 -4.35 11.89
C GLU A 284 -7.69 -4.65 10.94
N LYS A 285 -8.63 -3.71 10.68
CA LYS A 285 -9.40 -3.51 9.42
C LYS A 285 -10.77 -2.86 9.71
N PRO A 286 -10.90 -1.54 9.61
CA PRO A 286 -12.03 -0.79 10.11
C PRO A 286 -13.02 -0.35 9.02
N PHE A 287 -12.79 -0.70 7.75
CA PHE A 287 -13.77 -0.42 6.71
C PHE A 287 -13.63 -1.43 5.57
N SER A 288 -14.77 -1.95 5.14
CA SER A 288 -14.84 -2.82 3.97
C SER A 288 -15.98 -2.32 3.12
N VAL A 289 -15.74 -1.95 1.86
CA VAL A 289 -16.86 -1.67 0.97
C VAL A 289 -17.60 -2.98 0.74
N PRO A 290 -18.86 -3.12 1.15
CA PRO A 290 -19.62 -4.31 0.86
C PRO A 290 -19.76 -4.44 -0.66
N ASN A 291 -19.46 -5.62 -1.19
CA ASN A 291 -19.63 -5.93 -2.61
C ASN A 291 -21.13 -5.90 -2.94
N THR A 292 -21.64 -4.72 -3.23
CA THR A 292 -23.03 -4.49 -3.61
C THR A 292 -23.03 -4.24 -5.09
N THR A 293 -23.62 -5.17 -5.84
CA THR A 293 -23.82 -5.09 -7.30
C THR A 293 -24.78 -3.97 -7.71
N GLY A 294 -25.26 -3.15 -6.77
CA GLY A 294 -26.10 -2.00 -7.01
C GLY A 294 -25.27 -0.72 -7.09
N SER A 295 -25.37 0.01 -8.20
CA SER A 295 -24.97 1.41 -8.28
C SER A 295 -25.66 2.19 -7.15
N ALA A 296 -24.88 2.78 -6.24
CA ALA A 296 -25.41 3.84 -5.39
C ALA A 296 -25.87 4.98 -6.33
N SER A 297 -27.18 5.24 -6.36
CA SER A 297 -27.79 6.18 -7.29
C SER A 297 -27.40 7.62 -6.94
N GLY A 298 -26.32 8.12 -7.55
CA GLY A 298 -25.90 9.52 -7.51
C GLY A 298 -25.34 10.02 -6.17
N THR A 299 -24.34 10.90 -6.25
CA THR A 299 -23.84 11.62 -5.07
C THR A 299 -24.93 12.58 -4.55
N PRO A 300 -25.17 12.66 -3.23
CA PRO A 300 -26.03 13.69 -2.65
C PRO A 300 -25.62 15.10 -3.12
N LYS A 301 -26.58 16.02 -3.19
CA LYS A 301 -26.29 17.43 -3.51
C LYS A 301 -25.85 18.17 -2.26
N ALA A 302 -24.74 18.90 -2.37
CA ALA A 302 -24.26 19.74 -1.29
C ALA A 302 -25.20 20.93 -1.03
N VAL A 303 -25.40 21.28 0.24
CA VAL A 303 -26.23 22.42 0.67
C VAL A 303 -25.39 23.48 1.39
N LYS A 304 -25.87 24.72 1.45
CA LYS A 304 -25.22 25.76 2.27
C LYS A 304 -25.76 25.71 3.69
N LEU A 305 -24.90 25.59 4.70
CA LEU A 305 -25.30 25.57 6.11
C LEU A 305 -24.75 26.81 6.84
N PRO A 306 -25.41 27.25 7.94
CA PRO A 306 -24.86 28.29 8.79
C PRO A 306 -23.49 27.89 9.35
N ALA A 307 -22.57 28.86 9.42
CA ALA A 307 -21.21 28.65 9.92
C ALA A 307 -21.17 28.05 11.34
N THR A 308 -22.15 28.38 12.19
CA THR A 308 -22.29 27.87 13.56
C THR A 308 -22.63 26.38 13.60
N VAL A 309 -23.44 25.89 12.66
CA VAL A 309 -23.79 24.46 12.53
C VAL A 309 -22.56 23.64 12.14
N ILE A 310 -21.79 24.13 11.17
CA ILE A 310 -20.55 23.46 10.72
C ILE A 310 -19.51 23.49 11.86
N ALA A 311 -19.35 24.63 12.53
CA ALA A 311 -18.42 24.77 13.65
C ALA A 311 -18.74 23.77 14.79
N GLY A 312 -20.03 23.50 15.06
CA GLY A 312 -20.46 22.50 16.04
C GLY A 312 -19.98 21.07 15.75
N CYS A 313 -19.64 20.75 14.51
CA CYS A 313 -19.14 19.44 14.09
C CYS A 313 -17.59 19.34 14.14
N THR A 314 -16.89 20.45 14.37
CA THR A 314 -15.41 20.46 14.45
C THR A 314 -14.93 19.96 15.81
N GLY A 315 -13.76 19.34 15.85
CA GLY A 315 -13.18 18.77 17.07
C GLY A 315 -12.29 17.56 16.81
N VAL A 316 -11.77 16.98 17.90
CA VAL A 316 -11.11 15.68 17.89
C VAL A 316 -12.12 14.62 18.32
N TYR A 317 -12.19 13.52 17.56
CA TYR A 317 -13.07 12.40 17.82
C TYR A 317 -12.23 11.13 18.03
N LEU A 318 -12.59 10.32 19.02
CA LEU A 318 -12.05 8.99 19.23
C LEU A 318 -13.06 7.98 18.72
N ASP A 319 -12.68 7.19 17.72
CA ASP A 319 -13.57 6.17 17.20
C ASP A 319 -13.57 4.85 17.99
N SER A 320 -14.50 3.97 17.64
CA SER A 320 -14.70 2.65 18.22
C SER A 320 -13.49 1.72 18.07
N PHE A 321 -12.52 2.07 17.22
CA PHE A 321 -11.27 1.34 17.04
C PHE A 321 -10.09 2.01 17.77
N GLY A 322 -10.35 3.09 18.52
CA GLY A 322 -9.34 3.80 19.30
C GLY A 322 -8.49 4.78 18.47
N ARG A 323 -8.95 5.18 17.29
CA ARG A 323 -8.22 6.12 16.43
C ARG A 323 -8.73 7.55 16.63
N LEU A 324 -7.83 8.51 16.46
CA LEU A 324 -8.17 9.93 16.53
C LEU A 324 -8.48 10.47 15.14
N LEU A 325 -9.62 11.16 15.03
CA LEU A 325 -10.05 11.86 13.83
C LEU A 325 -10.11 13.36 14.15
N SER A 326 -9.50 14.17 13.28
CA SER A 326 -9.55 15.62 13.36
C SER A 326 -10.53 16.16 12.33
N LEU A 327 -11.48 16.97 12.79
CA LEU A 327 -12.42 17.69 11.94
C LEU A 327 -12.24 19.20 12.12
N THR A 328 -11.81 19.87 11.05
CA THR A 328 -11.69 21.34 11.00
C THR A 328 -12.68 21.92 10.00
N LYS A 329 -13.05 23.19 10.18
CA LYS A 329 -13.90 23.90 9.22
C LYS A 329 -13.06 24.46 8.07
N ALA A 330 -13.51 24.27 6.84
CA ALA A 330 -13.00 24.99 5.67
C ALA A 330 -14.19 25.50 4.84
N ASP A 331 -14.34 26.81 4.70
CA ASP A 331 -15.49 27.43 4.01
C ASP A 331 -16.86 26.88 4.49
N ASN A 332 -17.58 26.20 3.60
CA ASN A 332 -18.87 25.53 3.85
C ASN A 332 -18.72 23.99 3.92
N THR A 333 -17.51 23.48 4.13
CA THR A 333 -17.20 22.05 4.26
C THR A 333 -16.50 21.77 5.60
N LEU A 334 -16.33 20.49 5.90
CA LEU A 334 -15.42 20.01 6.95
C LEU A 334 -14.21 19.37 6.29
N GLN A 335 -13.03 19.57 6.86
CA GLN A 335 -11.83 18.81 6.51
C GLN A 335 -11.63 17.72 7.55
N LEU A 336 -11.65 16.47 7.10
CA LEU A 336 -11.35 15.29 7.89
C LEU A 336 -9.88 14.90 7.69
N SER A 337 -9.14 14.71 8.78
CA SER A 337 -7.76 14.20 8.72
C SER A 337 -7.44 13.27 9.89
N ASN A 338 -6.38 12.47 9.72
CA ASN A 338 -5.70 11.73 10.79
C ASN A 338 -4.22 11.55 10.42
N GLU A 339 -3.45 10.82 11.24
CA GLU A 339 -2.00 10.64 11.06
C GLU A 339 -1.58 9.97 9.74
N GLN A 340 -2.50 9.26 9.09
CA GLN A 340 -2.23 8.41 7.93
C GLN A 340 -3.01 8.82 6.68
N LEU A 341 -3.87 9.83 6.80
CA LEU A 341 -4.81 10.26 5.78
C LEU A 341 -4.58 11.73 5.42
N PRO A 342 -4.40 12.06 4.13
CA PRO A 342 -4.43 13.45 3.70
C PRO A 342 -5.80 14.07 4.01
N PRO A 343 -5.90 15.40 4.25
CA PRO A 343 -7.17 16.04 4.52
C PRO A 343 -8.21 15.78 3.42
N LEU A 344 -9.38 15.28 3.80
CA LEU A 344 -10.52 15.02 2.90
C LEU A 344 -11.63 16.03 3.15
N SER A 345 -12.20 16.56 2.07
CA SER A 345 -13.33 17.49 2.15
C SER A 345 -14.67 16.74 2.27
N LEU A 346 -15.38 16.98 3.36
CA LEU A 346 -16.73 16.49 3.61
C LEU A 346 -17.75 17.58 3.31
N TYR A 347 -18.72 17.27 2.48
CA TYR A 347 -19.71 18.23 1.99
C TYR A 347 -21.02 18.08 2.75
N PRO A 348 -21.65 19.17 3.19
CA PRO A 348 -22.92 19.11 3.90
C PRO A 348 -24.07 18.64 2.98
N GLU A 349 -24.80 17.62 3.42
CA GLU A 349 -26.07 17.16 2.84
C GLU A 349 -27.27 17.79 3.57
N ALA A 350 -27.19 17.86 4.91
CA ALA A 350 -28.17 18.48 5.79
C ALA A 350 -27.53 18.84 7.13
N SER A 351 -28.27 19.48 8.04
CA SER A 351 -27.76 19.77 9.40
C SER A 351 -27.31 18.48 10.10
N GLY A 352 -26.02 18.39 10.41
CA GLY A 352 -25.41 17.21 11.03
C GLY A 352 -25.19 16.03 10.08
N LYS A 353 -25.38 16.20 8.77
CA LYS A 353 -25.13 15.14 7.77
C LYS A 353 -24.18 15.64 6.70
N PHE A 354 -23.09 14.92 6.52
CA PHE A 354 -22.07 15.22 5.52
C PHE A 354 -21.78 13.98 4.69
N PHE A 355 -21.24 14.18 3.48
CA PHE A 355 -20.86 13.09 2.59
C PHE A 355 -19.49 13.35 1.96
N LEU A 356 -18.82 12.28 1.57
CA LEU A 356 -17.67 12.34 0.67
C LEU A 356 -18.17 12.18 -0.77
N PRO A 357 -17.79 13.05 -1.73
CA PRO A 357 -18.21 12.90 -3.12
C PRO A 357 -17.74 11.56 -3.70
N ILE A 358 -18.57 10.90 -4.53
CA ILE A 358 -18.22 9.60 -5.11
C ILE A 358 -16.90 9.67 -5.91
N ASN A 359 -16.64 10.76 -6.63
CA ASN A 359 -15.39 10.92 -7.36
C ASN A 359 -14.20 11.02 -6.41
N THR A 360 -14.31 11.76 -5.29
CA THR A 360 -13.26 11.79 -4.26
C THR A 360 -13.09 10.42 -3.62
N ALA A 361 -14.19 9.71 -3.35
CA ALA A 361 -14.15 8.33 -2.88
C ALA A 361 -13.46 7.39 -3.88
N LEU A 362 -13.57 7.65 -5.19
CA LEU A 362 -12.92 6.88 -6.26
C LEU A 362 -11.47 7.30 -6.55
N GLU A 363 -11.12 8.57 -6.40
CA GLU A 363 -9.80 9.08 -6.80
C GLU A 363 -8.83 9.12 -5.63
N GLU A 364 -9.31 9.57 -4.47
CA GLU A 364 -8.53 9.67 -3.24
C GLU A 364 -8.69 8.41 -2.41
N LEU A 365 -9.90 7.82 -2.42
CA LEU A 365 -10.21 6.61 -1.68
C LEU A 365 -10.23 5.32 -2.55
N HIS A 366 -10.20 5.41 -3.88
CA HIS A 366 -10.32 4.26 -4.82
C HIS A 366 -11.51 3.33 -4.60
N LEU A 367 -12.48 3.72 -3.79
CA LEU A 367 -13.71 3.00 -3.61
C LEU A 367 -14.65 3.24 -4.77
N LYS A 368 -14.82 2.22 -5.61
CA LYS A 368 -15.80 2.24 -6.70
C LYS A 368 -17.21 2.23 -6.14
N ASN A 369 -18.06 3.11 -6.68
CA ASN A 369 -19.49 3.17 -6.38
C ASN A 369 -19.83 3.31 -4.88
N ALA A 370 -18.93 3.92 -4.09
CA ALA A 370 -19.13 4.08 -2.66
C ALA A 370 -19.75 5.44 -2.33
N LEU A 371 -20.89 5.40 -1.64
CA LEU A 371 -21.48 6.55 -0.97
C LEU A 371 -21.13 6.51 0.51
N ILE A 372 -20.25 7.43 0.93
CA ILE A 372 -19.79 7.54 2.32
C ILE A 372 -20.49 8.72 2.98
N ARG A 373 -21.12 8.46 4.13
CA ARG A 373 -21.83 9.49 4.92
C ARG A 373 -21.28 9.57 6.34
N PHE A 374 -21.35 10.79 6.88
CA PHE A 374 -20.93 11.19 8.21
C PHE A 374 -22.13 11.85 8.89
N ASP A 375 -22.73 11.15 9.83
CA ASP A 375 -23.91 11.57 10.59
C ASP A 375 -23.51 11.98 12.02
N PHE A 376 -23.62 13.27 12.32
CA PHE A 376 -23.40 13.86 13.65
C PHE A 376 -24.71 13.91 14.42
N THR A 377 -24.79 13.18 15.53
CA THR A 377 -26.00 13.05 16.36
C THR A 377 -25.96 13.97 17.59
N LYS A 378 -27.10 14.19 18.25
CA LYS A 378 -27.30 15.18 19.33
C LYS A 378 -26.43 15.01 20.60
N ASN A 379 -25.50 14.06 20.66
CA ASN A 379 -24.68 13.73 21.84
C ASN A 379 -23.17 13.61 21.50
N ASP A 380 -22.62 14.55 20.73
CA ASP A 380 -21.18 14.56 20.39
C ASP A 380 -20.66 13.25 19.76
N SER A 381 -21.56 12.55 19.05
CA SER A 381 -21.28 11.25 18.45
C SER A 381 -21.38 11.34 16.93
N LEU A 382 -20.38 10.79 16.25
CA LEU A 382 -20.26 10.69 14.80
C LEU A 382 -20.50 9.23 14.39
N ILE A 383 -21.35 9.00 13.41
CA ILE A 383 -21.56 7.69 12.79
C ILE A 383 -21.10 7.79 11.35
N VAL A 384 -20.24 6.86 10.93
CA VAL A 384 -19.77 6.80 9.54
C VAL A 384 -20.34 5.57 8.87
N THR A 385 -20.98 5.79 7.73
CA THR A 385 -21.63 4.73 6.96
C THR A 385 -21.16 4.69 5.52
N THR A 386 -21.24 3.50 4.94
CA THR A 386 -20.88 3.22 3.54
C THR A 386 -21.96 2.41 2.90
N ASN A 387 -22.56 2.96 1.84
CA ASN A 387 -23.71 2.36 1.18
C ASN A 387 -24.81 1.95 2.19
N GLY A 388 -24.99 2.75 3.25
CA GLY A 388 -25.97 2.54 4.31
C GLY A 388 -25.59 1.57 5.43
N LYS A 389 -24.40 0.93 5.39
CA LYS A 389 -23.90 0.11 6.50
C LYS A 389 -23.00 0.92 7.43
N ILE A 390 -23.10 0.70 8.74
CA ILE A 390 -22.25 1.36 9.74
C ILE A 390 -20.86 0.72 9.70
N GLU A 391 -19.85 1.55 9.50
CA GLU A 391 -18.45 1.13 9.50
C GLU A 391 -17.81 1.39 10.87
N PHE A 392 -18.07 2.58 11.44
CA PHE A 392 -17.68 2.88 12.82
C PHE A 392 -18.49 4.03 13.41
N THR A 393 -18.34 4.17 14.73
CA THR A 393 -18.83 5.30 15.50
C THR A 393 -17.66 6.01 16.18
N ALA A 394 -17.76 7.32 16.39
CA ALA A 394 -16.76 8.08 17.12
C ALA A 394 -17.38 9.05 18.11
N LYS A 395 -16.69 9.23 19.24
CA LYS A 395 -17.08 10.13 20.32
C LYS A 395 -16.15 11.34 20.34
N LYS A 396 -16.73 12.53 20.42
CA LYS A 396 -15.96 13.77 20.56
C LYS A 396 -15.19 13.78 21.88
N LEU A 397 -13.91 14.13 21.82
CA LEU A 397 -13.04 14.28 22.98
C LEU A 397 -12.94 15.73 23.44
N THR A 398 -13.04 16.69 22.52
CA THR A 398 -12.93 18.12 22.81
C THR A 398 -14.12 18.89 22.25
N HIS A 399 -14.73 19.71 23.10
CA HIS A 399 -15.85 20.59 22.73
C HIS A 399 -15.37 21.91 22.11
N LEU A 400 -14.08 22.23 22.23
CA LEU A 400 -13.50 23.41 21.58
C LEU A 400 -13.21 23.09 20.10
N PRO A 401 -13.57 24.00 19.19
CA PRO A 401 -13.39 23.80 17.76
C PRO A 401 -11.90 23.75 17.41
N LEU A 402 -11.55 22.89 16.44
CA LEU A 402 -10.22 22.90 15.86
C LEU A 402 -10.10 23.95 14.75
N VAL A 403 -8.90 24.51 14.59
CA VAL A 403 -8.61 25.52 13.58
C VAL A 403 -7.47 25.08 12.67
N ALA A 404 -7.53 25.48 11.40
CA ALA A 404 -6.40 25.38 10.50
C ALA A 404 -5.45 26.56 10.77
N LEU A 405 -4.17 26.27 10.98
CA LEU A 405 -3.13 27.29 11.17
C LEU A 405 -2.24 27.38 9.94
N SER A 406 -1.75 28.59 9.66
CA SER A 406 -0.75 28.79 8.61
C SER A 406 0.59 28.15 8.99
N ASP A 407 1.37 27.76 8.00
CA ASP A 407 2.71 27.21 8.18
C ASP A 407 3.63 28.08 9.04
N LYS A 408 3.52 29.40 8.88
CA LYS A 408 4.27 30.37 9.69
C LYS A 408 3.95 30.22 11.18
N VAL A 409 2.67 30.10 11.52
CA VAL A 409 2.21 29.95 12.92
C VAL A 409 2.60 28.58 13.46
N LEU A 410 2.46 27.51 12.65
CA LEU A 410 2.90 26.17 13.05
C LEU A 410 4.39 26.14 13.43
N GLN A 411 5.22 26.86 12.69
CA GLN A 411 6.66 26.93 12.93
C GLN A 411 7.02 27.58 14.28
N GLU A 412 6.16 28.46 14.82
CA GLU A 412 6.39 29.10 16.12
C GLU A 412 6.43 28.07 17.27
N PHE A 413 5.71 26.96 17.12
CA PHE A 413 5.64 25.88 18.13
C PHE A 413 6.80 24.88 18.05
N VAL A 414 7.61 24.90 16.99
CA VAL A 414 8.69 23.92 16.80
C VAL A 414 9.87 24.24 17.74
N GLY A 415 10.39 23.24 18.44
CA GLY A 415 11.54 23.38 19.34
C GLY A 415 11.54 22.37 20.49
N ALA A 416 12.58 22.44 21.33
CA ALA A 416 12.67 21.68 22.56
C ALA A 416 12.10 22.47 23.74
N TYR A 417 11.55 21.75 24.72
CA TYR A 417 10.86 22.30 25.88
C TYR A 417 11.27 21.59 27.16
N THR A 418 11.75 22.36 28.12
CA THR A 418 12.11 21.87 29.46
C THR A 418 10.95 22.06 30.41
N SER A 419 10.54 20.96 31.05
CA SER A 419 9.42 20.90 31.96
C SER A 419 9.80 21.22 33.41
N SER A 420 8.86 21.78 34.16
CA SER A 420 8.92 21.95 35.61
C SER A 420 8.82 20.62 36.37
N VAL A 421 8.33 19.56 35.71
CA VAL A 421 8.29 18.20 36.25
C VAL A 421 9.48 17.41 35.67
N PRO A 422 10.39 16.89 36.52
CA PRO A 422 11.56 16.15 36.06
C PRO A 422 11.19 15.01 35.11
N ASN A 423 12.02 14.78 34.09
CA ASN A 423 11.88 13.72 33.07
C ASN A 423 10.66 13.85 32.14
N ASN A 424 9.91 14.95 32.17
CA ASN A 424 8.81 15.22 31.24
C ASN A 424 9.17 16.30 30.21
N ASN A 425 10.45 16.40 29.84
CA ASN A 425 10.88 17.25 28.74
C ASN A 425 10.34 16.70 27.42
N PHE A 426 10.05 17.58 26.47
CA PHE A 426 9.52 17.18 25.18
C PHE A 426 10.03 18.10 24.07
N ARG A 427 9.93 17.63 22.84
CA ARG A 427 10.19 18.47 21.64
C ARG A 427 8.98 18.44 20.72
N ILE A 428 8.74 19.54 20.04
CA ILE A 428 7.72 19.65 19.01
C ILE A 428 8.40 19.79 17.66
N GLU A 429 7.98 18.98 16.70
CA GLU A 429 8.43 19.05 15.32
C GLU A 429 7.26 19.18 14.35
N LYS A 430 7.53 19.74 13.18
CA LYS A 430 6.57 19.81 12.08
C LYS A 430 6.79 18.64 11.14
N LYS A 431 5.71 17.92 10.80
CA LYS A 431 5.69 16.87 9.77
C LYS A 431 4.53 17.14 8.82
N GLU A 432 4.86 17.50 7.58
CA GLU A 432 3.89 17.88 6.54
C GLU A 432 2.89 18.95 7.06
N HIS A 433 1.64 18.55 7.27
CA HIS A 433 0.52 19.42 7.71
C HIS A 433 0.18 19.29 9.20
N SER A 434 1.06 18.70 10.01
CA SER A 434 0.81 18.41 11.42
C SER A 434 2.02 18.73 12.30
N LEU A 435 1.74 18.93 13.59
CA LEU A 435 2.76 19.03 14.62
C LEU A 435 2.81 17.72 15.41
N LEU A 436 4.02 17.27 15.71
CA LEU A 436 4.27 16.08 16.51
C LEU A 436 4.98 16.50 17.79
N LEU A 437 4.43 16.10 18.93
CA LEU A 437 5.08 16.17 20.23
C LEU A 437 5.82 14.86 20.47
N PHE A 438 7.11 14.94 20.77
CA PHE A 438 7.92 13.80 21.16
C PHE A 438 8.23 13.86 22.65
N VAL A 439 7.81 12.83 23.38
CA VAL A 439 8.35 12.51 24.70
C VAL A 439 9.35 11.38 24.49
N ASP A 440 10.64 11.67 24.72
CA ASP A 440 11.76 10.83 24.30
C ASP A 440 11.72 10.52 22.78
N THR A 441 11.47 9.26 22.43
CA THR A 441 11.34 8.78 21.05
C THR A 441 9.89 8.56 20.61
N THR A 442 8.91 8.75 21.50
CA THR A 442 7.49 8.46 21.22
C THR A 442 6.78 9.70 20.65
N PRO A 443 6.25 9.66 19.41
CA PRO A 443 5.50 10.76 18.83
C PRO A 443 4.03 10.76 19.27
N PHE A 444 3.47 11.96 19.40
CA PHE A 444 2.04 12.22 19.63
C PHE A 444 1.58 13.37 18.75
N THR A 445 0.49 13.21 18.03
CA THR A 445 -0.05 14.27 17.17
C THR A 445 -0.68 15.40 17.98
N LEU A 446 -0.34 16.64 17.61
CA LEU A 446 -0.88 17.88 18.16
C LEU A 446 -1.96 18.44 17.25
N TYR A 447 -3.08 18.84 17.85
CA TYR A 447 -4.27 19.36 17.17
C TYR A 447 -4.50 20.84 17.53
N PRO A 448 -4.46 21.78 16.58
CA PRO A 448 -4.64 23.20 16.90
C PRO A 448 -6.09 23.58 17.26
N MET A 449 -6.25 24.22 18.42
CA MET A 449 -7.55 24.71 18.91
C MET A 449 -7.66 26.23 18.74
N SER A 450 -6.54 26.94 18.81
CA SER A 450 -6.42 28.37 18.56
C SER A 450 -4.98 28.70 18.13
N ALA A 451 -4.68 29.98 17.91
CA ALA A 451 -3.31 30.44 17.61
C ALA A 451 -2.29 30.21 18.75
N ASN A 452 -2.75 29.88 19.97
CA ASN A 452 -1.91 29.70 21.15
C ASN A 452 -2.26 28.47 21.97
N LYS A 453 -3.20 27.62 21.52
CA LYS A 453 -3.64 26.44 22.26
C LYS A 453 -3.69 25.23 21.34
N LEU A 454 -3.01 24.16 21.76
CA LEU A 454 -2.99 22.87 21.09
C LEU A 454 -3.56 21.79 22.02
N PHE A 455 -4.10 20.73 21.44
CA PHE A 455 -4.55 19.52 22.13
C PHE A 455 -3.63 18.34 21.78
N VAL A 456 -3.34 17.49 22.75
CA VAL A 456 -2.65 16.21 22.55
C VAL A 456 -3.36 15.10 23.33
N PHE A 457 -3.39 13.89 22.79
CA PHE A 457 -3.96 12.72 23.46
C PHE A 457 -2.87 11.68 23.72
N VAL A 458 -2.37 11.63 24.96
CA VAL A 458 -1.24 10.79 25.37
C VAL A 458 -1.76 9.63 26.21
N LYS A 459 -1.58 8.39 25.75
CA LYS A 459 -1.94 7.16 26.49
C LYS A 459 -3.36 7.21 27.11
N GLY A 460 -4.36 7.65 26.33
CA GLY A 460 -5.74 7.76 26.81
C GLY A 460 -6.08 9.05 27.55
N THR A 461 -5.10 9.95 27.74
CA THR A 461 -5.28 11.21 28.46
C THR A 461 -5.19 12.40 27.49
N GLY A 462 -6.28 13.17 27.40
CA GLY A 462 -6.28 14.47 26.70
C GLY A 462 -5.61 15.54 27.55
N LEU A 463 -4.72 16.31 26.94
CA LEU A 463 -4.02 17.43 27.54
C LEU A 463 -4.09 18.64 26.63
N ASP A 464 -4.28 19.80 27.26
CA ASP A 464 -4.22 21.11 26.62
C ASP A 464 -2.82 21.69 26.80
N LEU A 465 -2.21 22.15 25.72
CA LEU A 465 -0.96 22.89 25.71
C LEU A 465 -1.27 24.34 25.36
N GLU A 466 -1.23 25.21 26.36
CA GLU A 466 -1.43 26.65 26.19
C GLU A 466 -0.09 27.37 26.17
N PHE A 467 0.18 28.09 25.09
CA PHE A 467 1.40 28.83 24.84
C PHE A 467 1.20 30.29 25.23
N LEU A 468 1.92 30.72 26.27
CA LEU A 468 1.95 32.09 26.74
C LEU A 468 3.17 32.79 26.14
N LYS A 469 2.91 33.87 25.38
CA LYS A 469 3.96 34.73 24.85
C LYS A 469 4.30 35.79 25.89
N ASP A 470 5.58 35.92 26.23
CA ASP A 470 6.07 37.08 26.98
C ASP A 470 6.33 38.27 26.02
N ALA A 471 6.18 39.49 26.52
CA ALA A 471 6.36 40.75 25.78
C ALA A 471 7.79 40.93 25.24
N SER A 472 8.74 40.10 25.67
CA SER A 472 10.17 40.13 25.33
C SER A 472 10.62 39.07 24.30
N THR A 473 9.69 38.48 23.54
CA THR A 473 9.90 37.61 22.36
C THR A 473 10.72 36.31 22.49
N ASN A 474 11.39 36.00 23.61
CA ASN A 474 12.34 34.87 23.64
C ASN A 474 12.17 33.81 24.74
N THR A 475 10.99 33.67 25.36
CA THR A 475 10.65 32.41 26.05
C THR A 475 9.15 32.15 26.02
N THR A 476 8.71 31.12 25.31
CA THR A 476 7.32 30.67 25.34
C THR A 476 7.13 29.80 26.58
N LYS A 477 6.42 30.32 27.59
CA LYS A 477 5.95 29.50 28.70
C LYS A 477 4.76 28.67 28.21
N ILE A 478 4.79 27.36 28.45
CA ILE A 478 3.70 26.45 28.13
C ILE A 478 3.05 26.02 29.44
N ASN A 479 1.74 26.17 29.53
CA ASN A 479 0.94 25.51 30.54
C ASN A 479 0.39 24.22 29.95
N VAL A 480 0.73 23.08 30.55
CA VAL A 480 0.12 21.78 30.23
C VAL A 480 -0.98 21.53 31.24
N ALA A 481 -2.22 21.50 30.77
CA ALA A 481 -3.40 21.40 31.60
C ALA A 481 -4.26 20.19 31.25
N LYS A 482 -5.02 19.72 32.23
CA LYS A 482 -6.08 18.72 32.06
C LYS A 482 -7.34 19.22 32.75
N ASP A 483 -8.47 19.20 32.04
CA ASP A 483 -9.76 19.64 32.57
C ASP A 483 -9.72 21.03 33.21
N GLY A 484 -8.98 21.96 32.59
CA GLY A 484 -8.80 23.33 33.06
C GLY A 484 -7.80 23.52 34.21
N LYS A 485 -7.23 22.44 34.77
CA LYS A 485 -6.22 22.50 35.83
C LYS A 485 -4.81 22.35 35.25
N VAL A 486 -3.94 23.31 35.53
CA VAL A 486 -2.52 23.24 35.14
C VAL A 486 -1.83 22.12 35.92
N MET A 487 -1.21 21.19 35.20
CA MET A 487 -0.51 20.02 35.73
C MET A 487 1.00 20.21 35.73
N MET A 488 1.51 20.96 34.74
CA MET A 488 2.93 21.11 34.48
C MET A 488 3.17 22.40 33.69
N GLU A 489 4.29 23.05 33.94
CA GLU A 489 4.75 24.18 33.12
C GLU A 489 5.98 23.75 32.32
N ALA A 490 6.17 24.32 31.14
CA ALA A 490 7.38 24.10 30.35
C ALA A 490 7.88 25.41 29.74
N LYS A 491 9.18 25.47 29.45
CA LYS A 491 9.80 26.62 28.78
C LYS A 491 10.53 26.15 27.53
N LYS A 492 10.34 26.89 26.43
CA LYS A 492 11.11 26.65 25.21
C LYS A 492 12.60 26.85 25.51
N THR A 493 13.40 25.86 25.16
CA THR A 493 14.86 25.95 25.21
C THR A 493 15.39 26.31 23.84
N ASN A 494 16.37 27.22 23.80
CA ASN A 494 17.09 27.59 22.58
C ASN A 494 18.04 26.49 22.14
#